data_AF-A0A348PFC8-F1
#
_entry.id   AF-A0A348PFC8-F1
#
_cell.length_a   1.000
_cell.length_b   1.000
_cell.length_c   1.000
_cell.angle_alpha   90.00
_cell.angle_beta   90.00
_cell.angle_gamma   90.00
#
_symmetry.space_group_name_H-M   'P 1'
#
loop_
_entity.id
_entity.type
_entity.pdbx_description
1 polymer ?
#
loop_
_entity_poly.entity_id
_entity_poly.type
_entity_poly.pdbx_seq_one_letter_code
_entity_poly.pdbx_strand_id
1 'polypeptide(L)'
;MTHSSSSSAVLDRFSYDDAIVRKFVFASMLWGVVGMLVGVIAAIQLTLPSANVHEWLSFGRLRPLHTNAVIFAFAGNAIFAAVYYSAQRLLKARMFSDVLGRIHFWGWQLIIVAAAVSLPLGFTQGKEYAELEWPIDIAVVLIWVVFAVNLFGTIAIRRERHLYVAVWFYVATVVAIA
;
A
#
# COMPACT_ATOMS: atom_id res chain seq x y z
N MET A 1 -12.10 -56.63 -27.51
CA MET A 1 -12.20 -55.17 -27.73
C MET A 1 -12.01 -54.49 -26.39
N THR A 2 -10.83 -53.94 -26.14
CA THR A 2 -10.48 -53.22 -24.91
C THR A 2 -10.89 -51.76 -25.06
N HIS A 3 -11.90 -51.33 -24.32
CA HIS A 3 -12.26 -49.92 -24.22
C HIS A 3 -11.20 -49.20 -23.37
N SER A 4 -10.37 -48.36 -23.99
CA SER A 4 -9.53 -47.41 -23.26
C SER A 4 -10.42 -46.29 -22.71
N SER A 5 -10.62 -46.28 -21.39
CA SER A 5 -11.23 -45.15 -20.70
C SER A 5 -10.25 -43.98 -20.69
N SER A 6 -10.50 -42.97 -21.53
CA SER A 6 -9.78 -41.70 -21.46
C SER A 6 -10.15 -40.99 -20.15
N SER A 7 -9.24 -41.00 -19.18
CA SER A 7 -9.34 -40.15 -18.00
C SER A 7 -9.30 -38.69 -18.48
N SER A 8 -10.44 -38.01 -18.43
CA SER A 8 -10.51 -36.57 -18.68
C SER A 8 -9.69 -35.87 -17.59
N ALA A 9 -8.54 -35.31 -17.95
CA ALA A 9 -7.73 -34.52 -17.03
C ALA A 9 -8.59 -33.38 -16.45
N VAL A 10 -8.82 -33.40 -15.14
CA VAL A 10 -9.50 -32.31 -14.44
C VAL A 10 -8.58 -31.10 -14.52
N LEU A 11 -8.92 -30.13 -15.37
CA LEU A 11 -8.20 -28.87 -15.48
C LEU A 11 -8.44 -28.05 -14.20
N ASP A 12 -7.39 -27.84 -13.41
CA ASP A 12 -7.43 -26.93 -12.27
C ASP A 12 -7.79 -25.53 -12.75
N ARG A 13 -9.00 -25.06 -12.40
CA ARG A 13 -9.41 -23.68 -12.62
C ARG A 13 -8.73 -22.81 -11.57
N PHE A 14 -7.89 -21.90 -12.04
CA PHE A 14 -7.13 -21.02 -11.18
C PHE A 14 -7.50 -19.56 -11.46
N SER A 15 -7.75 -18.80 -10.40
CA SER A 15 -8.19 -17.41 -10.48
C SER A 15 -7.34 -16.54 -9.54
N TYR A 16 -6.92 -15.38 -10.03
CA TYR A 16 -6.21 -14.38 -9.25
C TYR A 16 -7.17 -13.56 -8.38
N ASP A 17 -6.66 -13.02 -7.26
CA ASP A 17 -7.38 -12.00 -6.51
C ASP A 17 -7.12 -10.61 -7.13
N ASP A 18 -7.94 -10.23 -8.10
CA ASP A 18 -7.92 -8.88 -8.66
C ASP A 18 -8.83 -7.91 -7.88
N ALA A 19 -9.63 -8.41 -6.92
CA ALA A 19 -10.49 -7.55 -6.13
C ALA A 19 -9.68 -6.69 -5.16
N ILE A 20 -8.66 -7.26 -4.52
CA ILE A 20 -7.74 -6.50 -3.67
C ILE A 20 -6.94 -5.46 -4.46
N VAL A 21 -6.51 -5.82 -5.68
CA VAL A 21 -5.80 -4.92 -6.59
C VAL A 21 -6.67 -3.69 -6.90
N ARG A 22 -7.93 -3.91 -7.32
CA ARG A 22 -8.85 -2.82 -7.63
C ARG A 22 -9.03 -1.87 -6.44
N LYS A 23 -9.14 -2.41 -5.22
CA LYS A 23 -9.26 -1.59 -4.00
C LYS A 23 -8.04 -0.67 -3.82
N PHE A 24 -6.83 -1.19 -3.94
CA PHE A 24 -5.61 -0.39 -3.85
C PHE A 24 -5.48 0.63 -4.99
N VAL A 25 -5.89 0.28 -6.22
CA VAL A 25 -5.93 1.24 -7.35
C VAL A 25 -6.90 2.39 -7.08
N PHE A 26 -8.13 2.10 -6.64
CA PHE A 26 -9.10 3.14 -6.29
C PHE A 26 -8.63 4.01 -5.12
N ALA A 27 -8.05 3.40 -4.08
CA ALA A 27 -7.47 4.11 -2.95
C ALA A 27 -6.30 5.01 -3.39
N SER A 28 -5.43 4.52 -4.28
CA SER A 28 -4.33 5.32 -4.83
C SER A 28 -4.86 6.54 -5.58
N MET A 29 -5.83 6.38 -6.48
CA MET A 29 -6.43 7.52 -7.19
C MET A 29 -7.04 8.53 -6.23
N LEU A 30 -7.82 8.06 -5.23
CA LEU A 30 -8.43 8.92 -4.22
C LEU A 30 -7.38 9.72 -3.44
N TRP A 31 -6.39 9.04 -2.88
CA TRP A 31 -5.34 9.69 -2.09
C TRP A 31 -4.38 10.52 -2.93
N GLY A 32 -4.22 10.20 -4.21
CA GLY A 32 -3.50 11.02 -5.18
C GLY A 32 -4.17 12.38 -5.35
N VAL A 33 -5.49 12.40 -5.55
CA VAL A 33 -6.25 13.65 -5.61
C VAL A 33 -6.14 14.41 -4.29
N VAL A 34 -6.35 13.76 -3.15
CA VAL A 34 -6.28 14.42 -1.83
C VAL A 34 -4.88 14.98 -1.56
N GLY A 35 -3.82 14.18 -1.74
CA GLY A 35 -2.45 14.59 -1.49
C GLY A 35 -2.02 15.78 -2.37
N MET A 36 -2.38 15.75 -3.66
CA MET A 36 -2.09 16.85 -4.58
C MET A 36 -2.87 18.12 -4.23
N LEU A 37 -4.14 18.00 -3.82
CA LEU A 37 -4.94 19.15 -3.37
C LEU A 37 -4.33 19.83 -2.13
N VAL A 38 -3.90 19.05 -1.12
CA VAL A 38 -3.21 19.61 0.05
C VAL A 38 -1.89 20.27 -0.37
N GLY A 39 -1.19 19.71 -1.36
CA GLY A 39 0.02 20.31 -1.93
C GLY A 39 -0.24 21.67 -2.58
N VAL A 40 -1.32 21.80 -3.36
CA VAL A 40 -1.75 23.07 -3.96
C VAL A 40 -2.09 24.10 -2.88
N ILE A 41 -2.80 23.70 -1.82
CA ILE A 41 -3.11 24.59 -0.68
C ILE A 41 -1.82 25.07 -0.02
N ALA A 42 -0.89 24.17 0.28
CA ALA A 42 0.39 24.52 0.89
C ALA A 42 1.23 25.45 -0.02
N ALA A 43 1.20 25.24 -1.34
CA ALA A 43 1.86 26.12 -2.30
C ALA A 43 1.24 27.54 -2.33
N ILE A 44 -0.09 27.65 -2.23
CA ILE A 44 -0.77 28.95 -2.11
C ILE A 44 -0.35 29.64 -0.81
N GLN A 45 -0.23 28.92 0.30
CA GLN A 45 0.17 29.49 1.59
C GLN A 45 1.61 30.05 1.60
N LEU A 46 2.50 29.51 0.76
CA LEU A 46 3.85 30.05 0.58
C LEU A 46 3.88 31.36 -0.21
N THR A 47 2.99 31.50 -1.20
CA THR A 47 2.93 32.71 -2.05
C THR A 47 2.05 33.81 -1.45
N LEU A 48 0.99 33.42 -0.74
CA LEU A 48 0.04 34.30 -0.09
C LEU A 48 -0.07 33.92 1.40
N PRO A 49 0.77 34.51 2.29
CA PRO A 49 0.79 34.17 3.71
C PRO A 49 -0.56 34.34 4.41
N SER A 50 -1.42 35.25 3.94
CA SER A 50 -2.78 35.44 4.47
C SER A 50 -3.72 34.24 4.25
N ALA A 51 -3.36 33.29 3.38
CA ALA A 51 -4.08 32.03 3.22
C ALA A 51 -3.88 31.05 4.41
N ASN A 52 -3.01 31.37 5.38
CA ASN A 52 -2.87 30.63 6.64
C ASN A 52 -3.96 31.04 7.64
N VAL A 53 -5.21 30.66 7.34
CA VAL A 53 -6.40 31.16 8.06
C VAL A 53 -6.70 30.46 9.40
N HIS A 54 -6.13 29.28 9.65
CA HIS A 54 -6.40 28.48 10.86
C HIS A 54 -5.16 27.69 11.27
N GLU A 55 -4.98 27.41 12.57
CA GLU A 55 -3.81 26.68 13.07
C GLU A 55 -3.68 25.27 12.48
N TRP A 56 -4.78 24.52 12.39
CA TRP A 56 -4.83 23.17 11.81
C TRP A 56 -4.55 23.14 10.31
N LEU A 57 -4.84 24.25 9.64
CA LEU A 57 -4.62 24.42 8.20
C LEU A 57 -3.38 25.26 7.92
N SER A 58 -2.53 25.53 8.92
CA SER A 58 -1.31 26.30 8.70
C SER A 58 -0.31 25.49 7.87
N PHE A 59 0.53 26.19 7.10
CA PHE A 59 1.56 25.57 6.27
C PHE A 59 2.42 24.56 7.04
N GLY A 60 2.80 24.89 8.29
CA GLY A 60 3.62 24.03 9.14
C GLY A 60 2.97 22.67 9.43
N ARG A 61 1.64 22.58 9.52
CA ARG A 61 0.90 21.33 9.75
C ARG A 61 0.45 20.65 8.46
N LEU A 62 0.12 21.42 7.42
CA LEU A 62 -0.27 20.86 6.11
C LEU A 62 0.91 20.32 5.31
N ARG A 63 2.13 20.84 5.50
CA ARG A 63 3.33 20.32 4.84
C ARG A 63 3.58 18.83 5.14
N PRO A 64 3.71 18.39 6.41
CA PRO A 64 3.91 16.97 6.71
C PRO A 64 2.70 16.12 6.28
N LEU A 65 1.48 16.68 6.34
CA LEU A 65 0.29 15.99 5.82
C LEU A 65 0.39 15.73 4.31
N HIS A 66 0.76 16.75 3.53
CA HIS A 66 0.98 16.61 2.09
C HIS A 66 2.01 15.53 1.78
N THR A 67 3.18 15.59 2.42
CA THR A 67 4.27 14.62 2.23
C THR A 67 3.80 13.20 2.51
N ASN A 68 3.15 12.96 3.65
CA ASN A 68 2.64 11.64 4.02
C ASN A 68 1.53 11.16 3.06
N ALA A 69 0.63 12.05 2.66
CA ALA A 69 -0.44 11.73 1.72
C ALA A 69 0.09 11.37 0.33
N VAL A 70 1.10 12.07 -0.19
CA VAL A 70 1.64 11.77 -1.52
C VAL A 70 2.51 10.51 -1.51
N ILE A 71 3.31 10.30 -0.47
CA ILE A 71 4.24 9.17 -0.42
C ILE A 71 3.54 7.91 0.07
N PHE A 72 2.99 7.90 1.28
CA PHE A 72 2.48 6.68 1.90
C PHE A 72 1.03 6.37 1.50
N ALA A 73 0.20 7.40 1.29
CA ALA A 73 -1.17 7.18 0.84
C ALA A 73 -1.24 6.98 -0.67
N PHE A 74 -0.80 7.92 -1.50
CA PHE A 74 -0.87 7.79 -2.95
C PHE A 74 0.11 6.75 -3.51
N ALA A 75 1.42 6.98 -3.37
CA ALA A 75 2.43 6.10 -3.95
C ALA A 75 2.49 4.74 -3.24
N GLY A 76 2.28 4.69 -1.92
CA GLY A 76 2.16 3.44 -1.17
C GLY A 76 1.04 2.56 -1.69
N ASN A 77 -0.19 3.09 -1.84
CA ASN A 77 -1.29 2.32 -2.45
C ASN A 77 -0.98 1.89 -3.89
N ALA A 78 -0.30 2.73 -4.69
CA ALA A 78 0.09 2.37 -6.05
C ALA A 78 1.08 1.19 -6.08
N ILE A 79 2.08 1.21 -5.20
CA ILE A 79 3.06 0.13 -5.06
C ILE A 79 2.37 -1.15 -4.59
N PHE A 80 1.47 -1.09 -3.60
CA PHE A 80 0.73 -2.27 -3.16
C PHE A 80 -0.15 -2.85 -4.26
N ALA A 81 -0.88 -2.02 -5.01
CA ALA A 81 -1.62 -2.47 -6.19
C ALA A 81 -0.70 -3.17 -7.19
N ALA A 82 0.45 -2.57 -7.50
CA ALA A 82 1.43 -3.14 -8.42
C ALA A 82 1.94 -4.50 -7.93
N VAL A 83 2.33 -4.62 -6.66
CA VAL A 83 2.80 -5.89 -6.07
C VAL A 83 1.71 -6.95 -6.07
N TYR A 84 0.51 -6.65 -5.57
CA TYR A 84 -0.60 -7.61 -5.54
C TYR A 84 -1.00 -8.08 -6.94
N TYR A 85 -0.91 -7.21 -7.94
CA TYR A 85 -1.21 -7.58 -9.32
C TYR A 85 -0.08 -8.41 -9.96
N SER A 86 1.14 -7.90 -9.90
CA SER A 86 2.28 -8.46 -10.63
C SER A 86 2.81 -9.73 -9.96
N ALA A 87 2.90 -9.79 -8.63
CA ALA A 87 3.44 -10.96 -7.93
C ALA A 87 2.63 -12.22 -8.26
N GLN A 88 1.30 -12.12 -8.29
CA GLN A 88 0.44 -13.26 -8.63
C GLN A 88 0.74 -13.82 -10.03
N ARG A 89 0.98 -12.93 -11.00
CA ARG A 89 1.23 -13.27 -12.41
C ARG A 89 2.64 -13.77 -12.65
N LEU A 90 3.62 -13.12 -12.04
CA LEU A 90 5.04 -13.45 -12.16
C LEU A 90 5.39 -14.76 -11.44
N LEU A 91 4.77 -15.03 -10.30
CA LEU A 91 4.96 -16.26 -9.52
C LEU A 91 4.03 -17.40 -9.99
N LYS A 92 3.08 -17.08 -10.88
CA LYS A 92 2.00 -17.97 -11.33
C LYS A 92 1.26 -18.63 -10.15
N ALA A 93 1.00 -17.84 -9.10
CA ALA A 93 0.38 -18.28 -7.85
C ALA A 93 -0.58 -17.20 -7.32
N ARG A 94 -1.66 -17.63 -6.64
CA ARG A 94 -2.61 -16.69 -6.04
C ARG A 94 -1.94 -16.18 -4.76
N MET A 95 -2.33 -15.00 -4.30
CA MET A 95 -1.86 -14.53 -3.00
C MET A 95 -2.07 -15.60 -1.93
N PHE A 96 -1.08 -15.76 -1.05
CA PHE A 96 -1.05 -16.76 0.00
C PHE A 96 -2.28 -16.72 0.90
N SER A 97 -2.77 -15.52 1.23
CA SER A 97 -4.01 -15.36 2.00
C SER A 97 -4.78 -14.10 1.60
N ASP A 98 -6.02 -14.30 1.14
CA ASP A 98 -6.99 -13.24 0.87
C ASP A 98 -7.36 -12.49 2.18
N VAL A 99 -7.35 -13.18 3.33
CA VAL A 99 -7.61 -12.57 4.65
C VAL A 99 -6.51 -11.58 5.01
N LEU A 100 -5.23 -11.99 4.88
CA LEU A 100 -4.09 -11.09 5.11
C LEU A 100 -4.11 -9.91 4.14
N GLY A 101 -4.50 -10.13 2.88
CA GLY A 101 -4.68 -9.05 1.91
C GLY A 101 -5.72 -8.01 2.36
N ARG A 102 -6.86 -8.46 2.90
CA ARG A 102 -7.90 -7.55 3.42
C ARG A 102 -7.47 -6.81 4.69
N ILE A 103 -6.77 -7.49 5.60
CA ILE A 103 -6.21 -6.86 6.82
C ILE A 103 -5.20 -5.79 6.41
N HIS A 104 -4.30 -6.10 5.47
CA HIS A 104 -3.35 -5.14 4.94
C HIS A 104 -4.04 -3.91 4.37
N PHE A 105 -5.00 -4.08 3.45
CA PHE A 105 -5.72 -2.96 2.85
C PHE A 105 -6.39 -2.08 3.90
N TRP A 106 -7.28 -2.64 4.73
CA TRP A 106 -8.02 -1.83 5.70
C TRP A 106 -7.13 -1.24 6.79
N GLY A 107 -6.10 -1.96 7.23
CA GLY A 107 -5.11 -1.45 8.16
C GLY A 107 -4.34 -0.27 7.60
N TRP A 108 -3.91 -0.35 6.32
CA TRP A 108 -3.23 0.75 5.65
C TRP A 108 -4.14 1.97 5.49
N GLN A 109 -5.41 1.77 5.11
CA GLN A 109 -6.37 2.88 5.03
C GLN A 109 -6.61 3.54 6.40
N LEU A 110 -6.67 2.76 7.48
CA LEU A 110 -6.82 3.29 8.83
C LEU A 110 -5.60 4.12 9.26
N ILE A 111 -4.39 3.67 8.94
CA ILE A 111 -3.14 4.43 9.19
C ILE A 111 -3.17 5.77 8.45
N ILE A 112 -3.56 5.78 7.17
CA ILE A 112 -3.66 7.01 6.38
C ILE A 112 -4.68 7.98 7.00
N VAL A 113 -5.84 7.47 7.40
CA VAL A 113 -6.86 8.30 8.08
C VAL A 113 -6.34 8.83 9.41
N ALA A 114 -5.63 8.01 10.19
CA ALA A 114 -5.00 8.44 11.43
C ALA A 114 -3.99 9.58 11.18
N ALA A 115 -3.14 9.46 10.16
CA ALA A 115 -2.22 10.52 9.73
C ALA A 115 -2.95 11.81 9.30
N ALA A 116 -4.05 11.66 8.57
CA ALA A 116 -4.87 12.79 8.12
C ALA A 116 -5.51 13.57 9.27
N VAL A 117 -5.72 12.92 10.42
CA VAL A 117 -6.25 13.54 11.64
C VAL A 117 -5.11 14.06 12.54
N SER A 118 -4.07 13.26 12.77
CA SER A 118 -3.03 13.56 13.74
C SER A 118 -2.14 14.74 13.34
N LEU A 119 -1.77 14.83 12.06
CA LEU A 119 -0.84 15.85 11.58
C LEU A 119 -1.44 17.27 11.62
N PRO A 120 -2.69 17.52 11.18
CA PRO A 120 -3.36 18.81 11.40
C PRO A 120 -3.57 19.17 12.87
N LEU A 121 -3.72 18.18 13.75
CA LEU A 121 -3.79 18.43 15.20
C LEU A 121 -2.43 18.77 15.81
N GLY A 122 -1.34 18.61 15.07
CA GLY A 122 0.02 18.97 15.48
C GLY A 122 0.76 17.85 16.20
N PHE A 123 0.24 16.62 16.20
CA PHE A 123 0.93 15.46 16.74
C PHE A 123 2.00 15.00 15.73
N THR A 124 3.25 15.37 15.98
CA THR A 124 4.35 15.00 15.11
C THR A 124 5.69 14.88 15.82
N GLN A 125 6.50 13.92 15.38
CA GLN A 125 7.90 13.76 15.80
C GLN A 125 8.85 14.80 15.18
N GLY A 126 8.41 15.55 14.15
CA GLY A 126 9.25 16.52 13.44
C GLY A 126 10.37 15.93 12.57
N LYS A 127 10.44 14.59 12.45
CA LYS A 127 11.37 13.89 11.55
C LYS A 127 10.72 13.72 10.19
N GLU A 128 11.39 14.19 9.13
CA GLU A 128 10.83 14.11 7.77
C GLU A 128 10.63 12.64 7.35
N TYR A 129 9.46 12.36 6.78
CA TYR A 129 8.97 11.02 6.40
C TYR A 129 8.76 10.03 7.56
N ALA A 130 8.94 10.48 8.80
CA ALA A 130 8.67 9.74 10.03
C ALA A 130 7.91 10.64 11.02
N GLU A 131 6.96 11.42 10.50
CA GLU A 131 6.27 12.46 11.27
C GLU A 131 5.23 11.91 12.24
N LEU A 132 4.73 10.69 12.02
CA LEU A 132 3.62 10.11 12.76
C LEU A 132 4.03 9.72 14.18
N GLU A 133 3.11 9.76 15.13
CA GLU A 133 3.41 9.38 16.51
C GLU A 133 3.52 7.86 16.67
N TRP A 134 4.25 7.45 17.71
CA TRP A 134 4.59 6.05 17.99
C TRP A 134 3.42 5.03 17.94
N PRO A 135 2.15 5.35 18.29
CA PRO A 135 1.07 4.37 18.15
C PRO A 135 0.78 4.03 16.68
N ILE A 136 0.95 5.02 15.80
CA ILE A 136 0.78 4.86 14.35
C ILE A 136 1.99 4.14 13.77
N ASP A 137 3.21 4.41 14.27
CA ASP A 137 4.42 3.67 13.86
C ASP A 137 4.29 2.17 14.15
N ILE A 138 3.80 1.79 15.34
CA ILE A 138 3.54 0.40 15.68
C ILE A 138 2.51 -0.21 14.71
N ALA A 139 1.43 0.52 14.42
CA ALA A 139 0.42 0.05 13.48
C ALA A 139 1.00 -0.15 12.07
N VAL A 140 1.85 0.76 11.59
CA VAL A 140 2.57 0.65 10.31
C VAL A 140 3.40 -0.62 10.28
N VAL A 141 4.23 -0.87 11.30
CA VAL A 141 5.08 -2.07 11.37
C VAL A 141 4.22 -3.34 11.34
N LEU A 142 3.15 -3.41 12.13
CA LEU A 142 2.27 -4.58 12.16
C LEU A 142 1.63 -4.85 10.79
N ILE A 143 1.12 -3.80 10.12
CA ILE A 143 0.51 -3.94 8.80
C ILE A 143 1.55 -4.27 7.72
N TRP A 144 2.76 -3.73 7.83
CA TRP A 144 3.88 -4.07 6.96
C TRP A 144 4.28 -5.54 7.09
N VAL A 145 4.30 -6.08 8.32
CA VAL A 145 4.54 -7.51 8.56
C VAL A 145 3.42 -8.37 7.96
N VAL A 146 2.16 -7.98 8.09
CA VAL A 146 1.03 -8.68 7.44
C VAL A 146 1.22 -8.73 5.92
N PHE A 147 1.63 -7.62 5.31
CA PHE A 147 1.95 -7.56 3.89
C PHE A 147 3.13 -8.47 3.53
N ALA A 148 4.22 -8.41 4.30
CA ALA A 148 5.42 -9.21 4.10
C ALA A 148 5.10 -10.71 4.16
N VAL A 149 4.40 -11.17 5.20
CA VAL A 149 4.00 -12.58 5.35
C VAL A 149 3.18 -13.04 4.15
N ASN A 150 2.26 -12.20 3.65
CA ASN A 150 1.45 -12.54 2.48
C ASN A 150 2.31 -12.63 1.19
N LEU A 151 3.24 -11.70 0.98
CA LEU A 151 4.14 -11.70 -0.18
C LEU A 151 5.10 -12.90 -0.15
N PHE A 152 5.83 -13.09 0.96
CA PHE A 152 6.77 -14.20 1.11
C PHE A 152 6.08 -15.56 1.10
N GLY A 153 4.89 -15.67 1.71
CA GLY A 153 4.05 -16.85 1.58
C GLY A 153 3.70 -17.16 0.12
N THR A 154 3.41 -16.12 -0.68
CA THR A 154 3.10 -16.27 -2.12
C THR A 154 4.32 -16.74 -2.90
N ILE A 155 5.51 -16.22 -2.57
CA ILE A 155 6.79 -16.66 -3.14
C ILE A 155 7.10 -18.12 -2.78
N ALA A 156 6.72 -18.57 -1.58
CA ALA A 156 6.94 -19.94 -1.13
C ALA A 156 6.06 -20.96 -1.90
N ILE A 157 4.82 -20.60 -2.22
CA ILE A 157 3.88 -21.45 -2.99
C ILE A 157 3.94 -21.23 -4.51
N ARG A 158 4.95 -20.51 -5.00
CA ARG A 158 5.09 -20.18 -6.42
C ARG A 158 5.20 -21.42 -7.29
N ARG A 159 4.71 -21.33 -8.53
CA ARG A 159 4.88 -22.39 -9.53
C ARG A 159 6.14 -22.22 -10.37
N GLU A 160 6.69 -20.99 -10.40
CA GLU A 160 7.86 -20.68 -11.23
C GLU A 160 9.18 -20.88 -10.49
N ARG A 161 10.12 -21.59 -11.11
CA ARG A 161 11.41 -21.92 -10.49
C ARG A 161 12.26 -20.67 -10.25
N HIS A 162 12.35 -19.82 -11.26
CA HIS A 162 13.11 -18.58 -11.21
C HIS A 162 12.23 -17.41 -10.82
N LEU A 163 12.76 -16.53 -9.98
CA LEU A 163 12.10 -15.30 -9.61
C LEU A 163 12.42 -14.22 -10.64
N TYR A 164 11.37 -13.61 -11.21
CA TYR A 164 11.53 -12.45 -12.07
C TYR A 164 12.15 -11.28 -11.27
N VAL A 165 13.00 -10.49 -11.92
CA VAL A 165 13.80 -9.44 -11.27
C VAL A 165 12.95 -8.43 -10.49
N ALA A 166 11.74 -8.09 -10.96
CA ALA A 166 10.86 -7.20 -10.19
C ALA A 166 10.48 -7.76 -8.81
N VAL A 167 10.39 -9.09 -8.66
CA VAL A 167 10.14 -9.72 -7.36
C VAL A 167 11.33 -9.53 -6.42
N TRP A 168 12.57 -9.47 -6.93
CA TRP A 168 13.74 -9.17 -6.11
C TRP A 168 13.67 -7.75 -5.55
N PHE A 169 13.26 -6.79 -6.38
CA PHE A 169 13.03 -5.42 -5.93
C PHE A 169 11.92 -5.35 -4.87
N TYR A 170 10.81 -6.09 -5.04
CA TYR A 170 9.78 -6.14 -4.00
C TYR A 170 10.27 -6.73 -2.68
N VAL A 171 11.05 -7.82 -2.74
CA VAL A 171 11.66 -8.42 -1.54
C VAL A 171 12.61 -7.42 -0.87
N ALA A 172 13.47 -6.75 -1.65
CA ALA A 172 14.39 -5.74 -1.12
C ALA A 172 13.62 -4.57 -0.47
N THR A 173 12.57 -4.06 -1.12
CA THR A 173 11.72 -2.99 -0.57
C THR A 173 11.07 -3.41 0.74
N VAL A 174 10.50 -4.61 0.82
CA VAL A 174 9.83 -5.09 2.04
C VAL A 174 10.82 -5.24 3.19
N VAL A 175 12.01 -5.75 2.92
CA VAL A 175 13.04 -5.99 3.95
C VAL A 175 13.73 -4.69 4.38
N ALA A 176 14.02 -3.78 3.46
CA ALA A 176 14.78 -2.57 3.75
C ALA A 176 13.96 -1.48 4.46
N ILE A 177 12.65 -1.47 4.27
CA ILE A 177 11.75 -0.50 4.92
C ILE A 177 11.35 -0.95 6.34
N ALA A 178 11.46 -2.25 6.63
CA ALA A 178 11.11 -2.85 7.92
C ALA A 178 12.04 -2.42 9.06
#